data_AF-A0A0R2LPI0-F1
#
_entry.id   AF-A0A0R2LPI0-F1
#
_cell.length_a   1.000
_cell.length_b   1.000
_cell.length_c   1.000
_cell.angle_alpha   90.00
_cell.angle_beta   90.00
_cell.angle_gamma   90.00
#
_symmetry.space_group_name_H-M   'P 1'
#
loop_
_entity.id
_entity.type
_entity.pdbx_description
1 polymer ?
#
loop_
_entity_poly.entity_id
_entity_poly.type
_entity_poly.pdbx_seq_one_letter_code
_entity_poly.pdbx_strand_id
1 'polypeptide(L)' 'MKWMGIQAILTVLSHFIFIGLAFSALQSLRLDRYIVPERQGKFKLVLVLFSVALGFLCSEFFLSFVDNIRNFSYLFSK' A
#
# COMPACT_ATOMS: atom_id res chain seq x y z
N MET A 1 14.88 -8.62 -21.06
CA MET A 1 15.37 -7.45 -20.30
C MET A 1 14.34 -6.31 -20.20
N LYS A 2 13.60 -5.93 -21.26
CA LYS A 2 12.59 -4.86 -21.18
C LYS A 2 11.40 -5.13 -20.25
N TRP A 3 10.95 -6.39 -20.14
CA TRP A 3 9.81 -6.77 -19.29
C TRP A 3 10.06 -6.56 -17.79
N MET A 4 11.28 -6.88 -17.32
CA MET A 4 11.67 -6.69 -15.91
C MET A 4 11.70 -5.21 -15.51
N GLY A 5 12.16 -4.32 -16.41
CA GLY A 5 12.14 -2.88 -16.16
C GLY A 5 10.72 -2.32 -16.06
N ILE A 6 9.82 -2.76 -16.95
CA ILE A 6 8.40 -2.34 -16.92
C ILE A 6 7.70 -2.84 -15.66
N GLN A 7 7.96 -4.09 -15.24
CA GLN A 7 7.44 -4.61 -13.98
C GLN A 7 7.98 -3.85 -12.76
N ALA A 8 9.27 -3.52 -12.72
CA ALA A 8 9.84 -2.74 -11.61
C ALA A 8 9.20 -1.35 -11.50
N ILE A 9 9.00 -0.65 -12.63
CA ILE A 9 8.34 0.65 -12.65
C ILE A 9 6.88 0.55 -12.19
N LEU A 10 6.14 -0.45 -12.67
CA LEU A 10 4.76 -0.72 -12.22
C LEU A 10 4.69 -1.03 -10.73
N THR A 11 5.67 -1.76 -10.21
CA THR A 11 5.75 -2.11 -8.78
C THR A 11 5.93 -0.85 -7.95
N VAL A 12 6.90 0.00 -8.30
CA VAL A 12 7.16 1.26 -7.58
C VAL A 12 5.95 2.19 -7.65
N LEU A 13 5.36 2.35 -8.83
CA LEU A 13 4.13 3.16 -9.00
C LEU A 13 2.97 2.65 -8.16
N SER A 14 2.77 1.33 -8.12
CA SER A 14 1.75 0.70 -7.28
C SER A 14 1.97 1.05 -5.81
N HIS A 15 3.21 0.92 -5.31
CA HIS A 15 3.55 1.25 -3.93
C HIS A 15 3.21 2.70 -3.60
N PHE A 16 3.61 3.66 -4.43
CA PHE A 16 3.31 5.08 -4.19
C PHE A 16 1.80 5.36 -4.18
N ILE A 17 1.04 4.75 -5.10
CA ILE A 17 -0.42 4.91 -5.16
C ILE A 17 -1.08 4.33 -3.91
N PHE A 18 -0.72 3.11 -3.51
CA PHE A 18 -1.29 2.45 -2.33
C PHE A 18 -0.93 3.16 -1.02
N ILE A 19 0.28 3.71 -0.89
CA ILE A 19 0.67 4.53 0.27
C ILE A 19 -0.16 5.81 0.34
N GLY A 20 -0.38 6.49 -0.79
CA GLY A 20 -1.24 7.68 -0.85
C GLY A 20 -2.70 7.37 -0.48
N LEU A 21 -3.23 6.24 -0.96
CA LEU A 21 -4.57 5.77 -0.62
C LEU A 21 -4.68 5.39 0.87
N ALA A 22 -3.69 4.67 1.42
CA ALA A 22 -3.65 4.32 2.83
C ALA A 22 -3.60 5.56 3.73
N PHE A 23 -2.83 6.57 3.35
CA PHE A 23 -2.76 7.85 4.06
C PHE A 23 -4.10 8.60 4.05
N SER A 24 -4.77 8.63 2.90
CA SER A 24 -6.09 9.26 2.76
C SER A 24 -7.16 8.51 3.56
N ALA A 25 -7.13 7.17 3.53
CA ALA A 25 -8.05 6.32 4.29
C ALA A 25 -7.86 6.50 5.80
N LEU A 26 -6.62 6.51 6.28
CA LEU A 26 -6.30 6.70 7.69
C LEU A 26 -6.65 8.12 8.19
N GLN A 27 -6.45 9.16 7.37
CA GLN A 27 -6.93 10.50 7.72
C GLN A 27 -8.46 10.57 7.84
N SER A 28 -9.19 9.87 6.97
CA SER A 28 -10.67 9.87 7.00
C SER A 28 -11.24 9.29 8.30
N LEU A 29 -10.48 8.42 8.97
CA LEU A 29 -10.83 7.80 10.23
C LEU A 29 -10.85 8.79 11.42
N ARG A 30 -10.33 10.02 11.25
CA ARG A 30 -10.29 11.10 12.27
C ARG A 30 -9.81 10.63 13.64
N LEU A 31 -8.80 9.75 13.65
CA LEU A 31 -8.22 9.22 14.89
C LEU A 31 -7.62 10.33 15.77
N ASP A 32 -7.31 11.49 15.20
CA ASP A 32 -6.89 12.70 15.91
C ASP A 32 -7.89 13.17 16.98
N ARG A 33 -9.18 12.81 16.87
CA ARG A 33 -10.21 13.22 17.83
C ARG A 33 -10.10 12.52 19.19
N TYR A 34 -9.47 11.35 19.24
CA TYR A 34 -9.32 10.56 20.47
C TYR A 34 -8.04 10.88 21.25
N ILE A 35 -7.22 11.82 20.77
CA ILE A 35 -5.87 12.06 21.30
C ILE A 35 -5.73 13.47 21.86
N VAL A 36 -5.15 13.54 23.04
CA VAL A 36 -4.88 14.77 23.80
C VAL A 36 -4.06 15.75 22.95
N PRO A 37 -4.41 17.05 22.90
CA PRO A 37 -3.76 18.06 22.04
C PRO A 37 -2.22 18.07 22.12
N GLU A 38 -1.65 17.86 23.31
CA GLU A 38 -0.19 17.82 23.54
C GLU A 38 0.54 16.70 22.78
N ARG A 39 -0.16 15.64 22.37
CA ARG A 39 0.45 14.48 21.68
C ARG A 39 0.13 14.43 20.19
N GLN A 40 -0.62 15.40 19.64
CA GLN A 40 -1.02 15.38 18.23
C GLN A 40 0.16 15.37 17.24
N GLY A 41 1.28 16.03 17.58
CA GLY A 41 2.48 16.00 16.74
C GLY A 41 3.08 14.59 16.60
N LYS A 42 3.19 13.85 17.72
CA LYS A 42 3.66 12.46 17.71
C LYS A 42 2.65 11.54 17.03
N PHE A 43 1.36 11.82 17.19
CA PHE A 43 0.31 11.04 16.55
C PHE A 43 0.35 11.13 15.03
N LYS A 44 0.54 12.33 14.46
CA LYS A 44 0.71 12.50 13.01
C LYS A 44 1.88 11.72 12.44
N LEU A 45 3.01 11.67 13.16
CA LEU A 45 4.18 10.86 12.78
C LEU A 45 3.85 9.37 12.74
N VAL A 46 3.15 8.86 13.78
CA VAL A 46 2.69 7.47 13.80
C VAL A 46 1.73 7.21 12.66
N LEU A 47 0.79 8.13 12.39
CA LEU A 47 -0.17 8.03 11.29
C LEU A 47 0.53 7.88 9.93
N VAL A 48 1.55 8.69 9.66
CA VAL A 48 2.34 8.62 8.43
C VAL A 48 3.09 7.28 8.34
N LEU A 49 3.79 6.87 9.40
CA LEU A 49 4.51 5.59 9.42
C LEU A 49 3.57 4.40 9.22
N PHE A 50 2.39 4.44 9.85
CA PHE A 50 1.37 3.41 9.73
C PHE A 50 0.76 3.39 8.32
N SER A 51 0.58 4.56 7.71
CA SER A 51 0.12 4.67 6.32
C SER A 51 1.10 4.07 5.34
N VAL A 52 2.41 4.28 5.55
CA VAL A 52 3.47 3.67 4.73
C VAL A 52 3.46 2.15 4.90
N ALA A 53 3.39 1.66 6.14
CA ALA A 53 3.35 0.23 6.42
C ALA A 53 2.12 -0.45 5.79
N LEU A 54 0.92 0.12 5.97
CA LEU A 54 -0.31 -0.40 5.36
C LEU A 54 -0.30 -0.29 3.84
N GLY A 55 0.16 0.84 3.29
CA GLY A 55 0.27 1.03 1.85
C GLY A 55 1.21 0.03 1.20
N PHE A 56 2.35 -0.26 1.84
CA PHE A 56 3.28 -1.31 1.40
C PHE A 56 2.62 -2.69 1.43
N LEU A 57 1.97 -3.06 2.52
CA LEU A 57 1.24 -4.33 2.64
C LEU A 57 0.16 -4.50 1.57
N CYS A 58 -0.64 -3.46 1.31
CA CYS A 58 -1.66 -3.48 0.27
C CYS A 58 -1.05 -3.61 -1.14
N SER A 59 0.06 -2.93 -1.41
CA SER A 59 0.75 -3.03 -2.70
C SER A 59 1.36 -4.41 -2.92
N GLU A 60 2.06 -4.96 -1.92
CA GLU A 60 2.59 -6.33 -1.95
C GLU A 60 1.48 -7.36 -2.14
N PHE A 61 0.36 -7.21 -1.41
CA PHE A 61 -0.81 -8.04 -1.60
C PHE A 61 -1.35 -7.95 -3.03
N PHE A 62 -1.47 -6.75 -3.59
CA PHE A 62 -1.96 -6.55 -4.96
C PHE A 62 -1.03 -7.18 -5.99
N LEU A 63 0.29 -6.99 -5.88
CA LEU A 63 1.26 -7.60 -6.78
C LEU A 63 1.23 -9.13 -6.70
N SER A 64 1.27 -9.67 -5.48
CA SER A 64 1.18 -11.11 -5.25
C SER A 64 -0.14 -11.69 -5.77
N PHE A 65 -1.24 -10.96 -5.64
CA PHE A 65 -2.54 -11.36 -6.17
C PHE A 65 -2.55 -11.40 -7.70
N VAL A 66 -2.00 -10.39 -8.36
CA VAL A 66 -1.86 -10.36 -9.83
C VAL A 66 -1.00 -11.52 -10.33
N ASP A 67 0.12 -11.81 -9.66
CA ASP A 67 0.97 -12.93 -10.03
C ASP A 67 0.32 -14.29 -9.72
N ASN A 68 -0.45 -14.40 -8.63
CA ASN A 68 -1.25 -15.60 -8.35
C ASN A 68 -2.33 -15.84 -9.40
N ILE A 69 -3.03 -14.80 -9.87
CA ILE A 69 -4.01 -14.94 -10.97
C ILE A 69 -3.32 -15.44 -12.24
N ARG A 70 -2.15 -14.89 -12.57
CA ARG A 70 -1.35 -15.36 -13.72
C ARG A 70 -0.97 -16.83 -13.56
N ASN A 71 -0.54 -17.24 -12.37
CA ASN A 71 -0.20 -18.62 -12.05
C ASN A 71 -1.42 -19.56 -12.12
N PHE A 72 -2.59 -19.11 -11.65
CA PHE A 72 -3.84 -19.86 -11.70
C PHE A 72 -4.34 -20.08 -13.13
N SER A 73 -4.11 -19.11 -14.03
CA SER A 73 -4.39 -19.27 -15.46
C SER A 73 -3.62 -20.44 -16.11
N TYR A 74 -2.40 -20.73 -15.65
CA TYR A 74 -1.64 -21.91 -16.12
C TYR A 74 -2.25 -23.24 -15.65
N LEU A 75 -3.01 -23.24 -14.56
CA LEU A 75 -3.67 -24.45 -14.03
C LEU A 75 -4.86 -24.88 -14.90
N PHE A 76 -5.49 -23.94 -15.62
CA PHE A 76 -6.55 -24.22 -16.60
C PHE A 76 -6.04 -24.42 -18.04
N SER A 77 -4.74 -24.25 -18.29
CA SER A 77 -4.12 -24.48 -19.59
C SER A 77 -3.61 -25.92 -19.76
N LYS A 78 -4.33 -26.90 -19.22
CA LYS A 78 -4.10 -28.32 -19.47
C LYS A 78 -5.38 -28.99 -19.98
#